data_AF-F0F781-F1
#
_entry.id   AF-F0F781-F1
#
_cell.length_a   1.000
_cell.length_b   1.000
_cell.length_c   1.000
_cell.angle_alpha   90.00
_cell.angle_beta   90.00
_cell.angle_gamma   90.00
#
_symmetry.space_group_name_H-M   'P 1'
#
loop_
_entity.id
_entity.type
_entity.pdbx_description
1 polymer ?
#
loop_
_entity_poly.entity_id
_entity_poly.type
_entity_poly.pdbx_seq_one_letter_code
_entity_poly.pdbx_strand_id
1 'polypeptide(L)'
;MNPFVQGAILAASSLRLIPHLLLYRLHSGLVDDDLLQVQDRKRGVRNFVKAMTRERTFRNLFYYRIGEYKAAPVRWLCPAERTLNIWCPSIGRGAHFEHNYATYLNAESIGRNFYCLQLVTLGTGHHEGREGRPVIGDNVKIMTGATIFGPVRIGDNVTIGAGAVVFKDVPAGCTVAGNPARIVKQA
;
A
#
# COMPACT_ATOMS: atom_id res chain seq x y z
N MET A 1 -14.41 -21.28 -4.92
CA MET A 1 -13.40 -22.36 -5.06
C MET A 1 -13.66 -23.39 -3.96
N ASN A 2 -13.71 -24.68 -4.29
CA ASN A 2 -13.97 -25.75 -3.31
C ASN A 2 -12.82 -25.84 -2.27
N PRO A 3 -13.11 -26.12 -0.98
CA PRO A 3 -12.11 -26.33 0.07
C PRO A 3 -10.93 -27.25 -0.28
N PHE A 4 -11.14 -28.32 -1.04
CA PHE A 4 -10.08 -29.25 -1.44
C PHE A 4 -9.06 -28.58 -2.38
N VAL A 5 -9.55 -27.86 -3.40
CA VAL A 5 -8.69 -27.12 -4.35
C VAL A 5 -7.94 -26.00 -3.62
N GLN A 6 -8.60 -25.33 -2.68
CA GLN A 6 -7.96 -24.34 -1.83
C GLN A 6 -6.84 -24.95 -0.98
N GLY A 7 -7.08 -26.11 -0.37
CA GLY A 7 -6.08 -26.85 0.39
C GLY A 7 -4.86 -27.22 -0.45
N ALA A 8 -5.08 -27.76 -1.64
CA ALA A 8 -4.01 -28.15 -2.57
C ALA A 8 -3.15 -26.94 -3.01
N ILE A 9 -3.77 -25.81 -3.38
CA ILE A 9 -3.04 -24.59 -3.78
C ILE A 9 -2.21 -24.02 -2.62
N LEU A 10 -2.77 -24.03 -1.40
CA LEU A 10 -2.06 -23.54 -0.22
C LEU A 10 -0.91 -24.47 0.18
N ALA A 11 -1.09 -25.80 0.10
CA ALA A 11 -0.04 -26.77 0.36
C ALA A 11 1.12 -26.62 -0.64
N ALA A 12 0.82 -26.57 -1.95
CA ALA A 12 1.82 -26.35 -2.99
C ALA A 12 2.51 -24.98 -2.84
N SER A 13 1.77 -23.94 -2.47
CA SER A 13 2.35 -22.61 -2.23
C SER A 13 3.23 -22.57 -0.98
N SER A 14 2.94 -23.36 0.05
CA SER A 14 3.74 -23.39 1.27
C SER A 14 5.18 -23.85 1.01
N LEU A 15 5.37 -24.80 0.08
CA LEU A 15 6.70 -25.29 -0.29
C LEU A 15 7.55 -24.21 -0.96
N ARG A 16 7.01 -23.49 -1.95
CA ARG A 16 7.73 -22.40 -2.63
C ARG A 16 7.94 -21.16 -1.73
N LEU A 17 7.17 -21.03 -0.66
CA LEU A 17 7.23 -19.90 0.28
C LEU A 17 8.17 -20.14 1.46
N ILE A 18 8.89 -21.27 1.54
CA ILE A 18 9.86 -21.53 2.61
C ILE A 18 10.85 -20.36 2.81
N PRO A 19 11.48 -19.79 1.76
CA PRO A 19 12.35 -18.63 1.91
C PRO A 19 11.61 -17.39 2.45
N HIS A 20 10.37 -17.15 1.99
CA HIS A 20 9.53 -16.04 2.46
C HIS A 20 9.12 -16.21 3.92
N LEU A 21 8.89 -17.45 4.37
CA LEU A 21 8.56 -17.74 5.76
C LEU A 21 9.72 -17.44 6.69
N LEU A 22 10.96 -17.76 6.28
CA LEU A 22 12.15 -17.37 7.03
C LEU A 22 12.27 -15.84 7.12
N LEU A 23 12.15 -15.14 6.00
CA LEU A 23 12.18 -13.67 5.97
C LEU A 23 11.08 -13.05 6.83
N TYR A 24 9.86 -13.60 6.76
CA TYR A 24 8.74 -13.17 7.60
C TYR A 24 9.04 -13.37 9.09
N ARG A 25 9.57 -14.52 9.51
CA ARG A 25 9.91 -14.75 10.91
C ARG A 25 11.00 -13.81 11.43
N LEU A 26 11.95 -13.45 10.59
CA LEU A 26 13.01 -12.49 10.93
C LEU A 26 12.52 -11.04 11.01
N HIS A 27 11.41 -10.70 10.34
CA HIS A 27 10.92 -9.33 10.20
C HIS A 27 9.43 -9.19 10.54
N SER A 28 8.88 -10.08 11.39
CA SER A 28 7.45 -10.13 11.69
C SER A 28 6.94 -8.80 12.26
N GLY A 29 7.76 -8.14 13.08
CA GLY A 29 7.47 -6.80 13.62
C GLY A 29 7.27 -5.71 12.58
N LEU A 30 7.70 -5.89 11.32
CA LEU A 30 7.44 -4.93 10.24
C LEU A 30 6.17 -5.26 9.44
N VAL A 31 5.81 -6.53 9.37
CA VAL A 31 4.81 -7.08 8.44
C VAL A 31 3.46 -7.36 9.12
N ASP A 32 3.49 -7.65 10.42
CA ASP A 32 2.31 -8.14 11.15
C ASP A 32 1.12 -7.17 11.13
N ASP A 33 1.37 -5.87 11.11
CA ASP A 33 0.28 -4.88 11.05
C ASP A 33 -0.31 -4.78 9.64
N ASP A 34 0.50 -4.99 8.60
CA ASP A 34 0.02 -5.08 7.22
C ASP A 34 -0.83 -6.36 7.04
N LEU A 35 -0.45 -7.47 7.70
CA LEU A 35 -1.23 -8.72 7.71
C LEU A 35 -2.61 -8.58 8.34
N LEU A 36 -2.80 -7.65 9.27
CA LEU A 36 -4.12 -7.39 9.86
C LEU A 36 -5.10 -6.79 8.84
N GLN A 37 -4.61 -6.24 7.73
CA GLN A 37 -5.46 -5.62 6.71
C GLN A 37 -5.96 -6.61 5.65
N VAL A 38 -5.34 -7.79 5.56
CA VAL A 38 -5.53 -8.73 4.44
C VAL A 38 -6.05 -10.10 4.89
N GLN A 39 -6.76 -10.79 3.98
CA GLN A 39 -7.24 -12.16 4.16
C GLN A 39 -7.97 -12.42 5.50
N ASP A 40 -7.37 -13.18 6.42
CA ASP A 40 -7.98 -13.56 7.70
C ASP A 40 -7.92 -12.43 8.75
N ARG A 41 -7.25 -11.31 8.44
CA ARG A 41 -7.05 -10.16 9.34
C ARG A 41 -6.43 -10.55 10.69
N LYS A 42 -5.45 -11.46 10.63
CA LYS A 42 -4.74 -12.01 11.79
C LYS A 42 -3.24 -11.99 11.56
N ARG A 43 -2.48 -11.83 12.64
CA ARG A 43 -1.03 -12.06 12.63
C ARG A 43 -0.72 -13.55 12.49
N GLY A 44 0.48 -13.85 12.01
CA GLY A 44 1.03 -15.20 12.01
C GLY A 44 1.09 -15.90 10.65
N VAL A 45 1.78 -17.04 10.67
CA VAL A 45 2.20 -17.79 9.48
C VAL A 45 1.05 -18.20 8.58
N ARG A 46 -0.08 -18.64 9.14
CA ARG A 46 -1.23 -19.11 8.35
C ARG A 46 -1.80 -17.99 7.47
N ASN A 47 -1.98 -16.80 8.04
CA ASN A 47 -2.48 -15.66 7.28
C ASN A 47 -1.42 -15.16 6.29
N PHE A 48 -0.15 -15.16 6.69
CA PHE A 48 0.96 -14.82 5.80
C PHE A 48 1.01 -15.70 4.54
N VAL A 49 0.90 -17.02 4.68
CA VAL A 49 0.87 -17.94 3.53
C VAL A 49 -0.32 -17.65 2.62
N LYS A 50 -1.51 -17.38 3.20
CA LYS A 50 -2.70 -17.00 2.42
C LYS A 50 -2.49 -15.69 1.67
N ALA A 51 -2.00 -14.66 2.34
CA ALA A 51 -1.75 -13.33 1.76
C ALA A 51 -0.72 -13.43 0.63
N MET A 52 0.43 -14.06 0.88
CA MET A 52 1.45 -14.29 -0.14
C MET A 52 0.92 -15.14 -1.31
N THR A 53 -0.01 -16.07 -1.09
CA THR A 53 -0.56 -16.89 -2.17
C THR A 53 -1.57 -16.13 -3.03
N ARG A 54 -2.45 -15.33 -2.42
CA ARG A 54 -3.62 -14.76 -3.09
C ARG A 54 -3.47 -13.31 -3.50
N GLU A 55 -2.73 -12.52 -2.74
CA GLU A 55 -2.67 -11.08 -2.93
C GLU A 55 -1.30 -10.66 -3.46
N ARG A 56 -1.26 -10.24 -4.73
CA ARG A 56 -0.02 -9.78 -5.36
C ARG A 56 0.44 -8.45 -4.78
N THR A 57 -0.49 -7.56 -4.44
CA THR A 57 -0.23 -6.25 -3.86
C THR A 57 0.39 -6.35 -2.46
N PHE A 58 -0.06 -7.32 -1.66
CA PHE A 58 0.59 -7.65 -0.39
C PHE A 58 2.05 -8.06 -0.59
N ARG A 59 2.39 -8.78 -1.67
CA ARG A 59 3.79 -9.13 -1.97
C ARG A 59 4.64 -7.88 -2.26
N ASN A 60 4.09 -6.88 -2.97
CA ASN A 60 4.79 -5.60 -3.19
C ASN A 60 5.14 -4.95 -1.85
N LEU A 61 4.17 -4.87 -0.95
CA LEU A 61 4.37 -4.28 0.37
C LEU A 61 5.35 -5.11 1.22
N PHE A 62 5.22 -6.44 1.23
CA PHE A 62 6.16 -7.33 1.92
C PHE A 62 7.60 -7.11 1.43
N TYR A 63 7.84 -7.10 0.12
CA TYR A 63 9.17 -6.87 -0.43
C TYR A 63 9.70 -5.47 -0.13
N TYR A 64 8.82 -4.47 -0.09
CA TYR A 64 9.15 -3.13 0.38
C TYR A 64 9.62 -3.14 1.85
N ARG A 65 8.92 -3.84 2.75
CA ARG A 65 9.31 -3.97 4.18
C ARG A 65 10.65 -4.67 4.37
N ILE A 66 10.90 -5.74 3.61
CA ILE A 66 12.14 -6.51 3.70
C ILE A 66 13.32 -5.74 3.08
N GLY A 67 13.03 -4.86 2.12
CA GLY A 67 14.02 -4.12 1.34
C GLY A 67 14.37 -4.86 0.05
N GLU A 68 14.52 -4.10 -1.04
CA GLU A 68 14.63 -4.63 -2.40
C GLU A 68 15.78 -5.62 -2.58
N TYR A 69 16.96 -5.30 -2.05
CA TYR A 69 18.15 -6.16 -2.15
C TYR A 69 17.98 -7.49 -1.41
N LYS A 70 17.39 -7.48 -0.20
CA LYS A 70 17.16 -8.69 0.59
C LYS A 70 16.06 -9.57 -0.01
N ALA A 71 15.06 -8.94 -0.62
CA ALA A 71 13.93 -9.63 -1.26
C ALA A 71 14.24 -10.15 -2.67
N ALA A 72 15.23 -9.60 -3.37
CA ALA A 72 15.53 -9.93 -4.77
C ALA A 72 15.68 -11.46 -5.03
N PRO A 73 16.41 -12.24 -4.22
CA PRO A 73 16.59 -13.67 -4.47
C PRO A 73 15.30 -14.50 -4.34
N VAL A 74 14.31 -14.00 -3.60
CA VAL A 74 13.04 -14.73 -3.35
C VAL A 74 11.88 -14.22 -4.20
N ARG A 75 12.04 -13.04 -4.81
CA ARG A 75 10.96 -12.37 -5.58
C ARG A 75 10.50 -13.17 -6.78
N TRP A 76 11.41 -13.91 -7.43
CA TRP A 76 11.08 -14.74 -8.60
C TRP A 76 10.15 -15.92 -8.26
N LEU A 77 10.26 -16.48 -7.05
CA LEU A 77 9.39 -17.57 -6.57
C LEU A 77 7.95 -17.11 -6.30
N CYS A 78 7.76 -15.82 -5.97
CA CYS A 78 6.46 -15.24 -5.69
C CYS A 78 6.36 -13.81 -6.26
N PRO A 79 6.10 -13.66 -7.57
CA PRO A 79 6.09 -12.35 -8.22
C PRO A 79 5.02 -11.42 -7.64
N ALA A 80 5.39 -10.17 -7.43
CA ALA A 80 4.49 -9.11 -7.00
C ALA A 80 3.69 -8.53 -8.18
N GLU A 81 2.76 -7.62 -7.91
CA GLU A 81 2.03 -6.90 -8.95
C GLU A 81 2.96 -5.96 -9.70
N ARG A 82 3.01 -6.09 -11.03
CA ARG A 82 4.02 -5.42 -11.87
C ARG A 82 3.71 -3.95 -12.08
N THR A 83 2.44 -3.59 -11.95
CA THR A 83 1.94 -2.23 -12.24
C THR A 83 1.79 -1.36 -10.99
N LEU A 84 2.19 -1.87 -9.81
CA LEU A 84 2.29 -1.11 -8.57
C LEU A 84 3.75 -0.69 -8.34
N ASN A 85 4.00 0.61 -8.45
CA ASN A 85 5.31 1.22 -8.24
C ASN A 85 5.33 1.94 -6.89
N ILE A 86 6.31 1.61 -6.05
CA ILE A 86 6.50 2.23 -4.73
C ILE A 86 7.82 2.99 -4.77
N TRP A 87 7.74 4.31 -4.87
CA TRP A 87 8.86 5.25 -4.87
C TRP A 87 8.79 6.16 -3.65
N CYS A 88 8.49 5.56 -2.50
CA CYS A 88 8.37 6.24 -1.23
C CYS A 88 9.39 5.68 -0.24
N PRO A 89 10.29 6.50 0.33
CA PRO A 89 11.34 6.01 1.22
C PRO A 89 10.78 5.51 2.56
N SER A 90 9.61 6.00 2.98
CA SER A 90 8.99 5.62 4.25
C SER A 90 7.48 5.50 4.14
N ILE A 91 6.95 4.30 4.39
CA ILE A 91 5.53 4.00 4.56
C ILE A 91 5.32 3.48 5.98
N GLY A 92 4.35 4.01 6.72
CA GLY A 92 4.00 3.54 8.05
C GLY A 92 3.43 2.11 8.03
N ARG A 93 3.44 1.44 9.19
CA ARG A 93 2.87 0.09 9.37
C ARG A 93 1.35 0.09 9.18
N GLY A 94 0.79 -1.06 8.81
CA GLY A 94 -0.66 -1.23 8.62
C GLY A 94 -1.15 -0.75 7.26
N ALA A 95 -0.26 -0.63 6.27
CA ALA A 95 -0.66 -0.20 4.94
C ALA A 95 -1.47 -1.29 4.23
N HIS A 96 -2.48 -0.89 3.47
CA HIS A 96 -3.36 -1.77 2.73
C HIS A 96 -3.50 -1.31 1.28
N PHE A 97 -3.02 -2.15 0.38
CA PHE A 97 -3.07 -1.96 -1.06
C PHE A 97 -4.14 -2.88 -1.65
N GLU A 98 -5.34 -2.34 -1.80
CA GLU A 98 -6.50 -3.09 -2.27
C GLU A 98 -6.66 -2.90 -3.79
N HIS A 99 -6.66 -4.02 -4.52
CA HIS A 99 -6.84 -4.07 -5.97
C HIS A 99 -5.85 -3.25 -6.82
N ASN A 100 -4.73 -2.76 -6.25
CA ASN A 100 -3.80 -1.90 -6.99
C ASN A 100 -3.33 -2.52 -8.31
N TYR A 101 -3.67 -1.83 -9.38
CA TYR A 101 -3.02 -1.92 -10.68
C TYR A 101 -2.78 -0.50 -11.19
N ALA A 102 -1.74 -0.34 -12.00
CA ALA A 102 -1.29 0.95 -12.57
C ALA A 102 -1.28 2.09 -11.52
N THR A 103 -0.68 1.81 -10.37
CA THR A 103 -0.58 2.73 -9.22
C THR A 103 0.87 3.19 -9.06
N TYR A 104 1.08 4.48 -8.84
CA TYR A 104 2.40 5.06 -8.66
C TYR A 104 2.46 5.83 -7.33
N LEU A 105 3.21 5.32 -6.36
CA LEU A 105 3.33 5.91 -5.02
C LEU A 105 4.68 6.62 -4.87
N ASN A 106 4.82 7.80 -5.48
CA ASN A 106 5.98 8.68 -5.32
C ASN A 106 5.66 9.83 -4.35
N ALA A 107 5.83 9.52 -3.06
CA ALA A 107 5.61 10.44 -1.94
C ALA A 107 6.90 10.58 -1.12
N GLU A 108 7.03 11.71 -0.43
CA GLU A 108 8.13 11.94 0.52
C GLU A 108 8.00 11.01 1.72
N SER A 109 6.78 10.89 2.25
CA SER A 109 6.45 9.93 3.31
C SER A 109 4.96 9.60 3.29
N ILE A 110 4.64 8.41 3.79
CA ILE A 110 3.27 7.93 4.01
C ILE A 110 3.16 7.43 5.46
N GLY A 111 2.12 7.86 6.16
CA GLY A 111 1.83 7.49 7.54
C GLY A 111 1.35 6.04 7.72
N ARG A 112 0.92 5.72 8.94
CA ARG A 112 0.39 4.42 9.35
C ARG A 112 -1.05 4.23 8.84
N ASN A 113 -1.46 2.97 8.74
CA ASN A 113 -2.83 2.59 8.35
C ASN A 113 -3.29 3.21 7.01
N PHE A 114 -2.33 3.41 6.10
CA PHE A 114 -2.59 3.97 4.79
C PHE A 114 -3.39 2.99 3.93
N TYR A 115 -4.49 3.45 3.36
CA TYR A 115 -5.33 2.65 2.46
C TYR A 115 -5.32 3.25 1.06
N CYS A 116 -5.02 2.43 0.06
CA CYS A 116 -4.89 2.88 -1.31
C CYS A 116 -5.54 1.90 -2.28
N LEU A 117 -6.40 2.43 -3.16
CA LEU A 117 -6.99 1.70 -4.26
C LEU A 117 -6.18 1.86 -5.55
N GLN A 118 -6.60 1.16 -6.60
CA GLN A 118 -5.97 1.19 -7.93
C GLN A 118 -5.96 2.58 -8.59
N LEU A 119 -5.11 2.74 -9.61
CA LEU A 119 -5.00 3.95 -10.43
C LEU A 119 -4.62 5.23 -9.67
N VAL A 120 -4.19 5.10 -8.42
CA VAL A 120 -3.72 6.24 -7.63
C VAL A 120 -2.34 6.67 -8.10
N THR A 121 -2.17 7.99 -8.25
CA THR A 121 -0.88 8.62 -8.53
C THR A 121 -0.52 9.59 -7.42
N LEU A 122 0.58 9.32 -6.72
CA LEU A 122 1.33 10.28 -5.93
C LEU A 122 2.53 10.70 -6.78
N GLY A 123 2.66 11.99 -7.09
CA GLY A 123 3.65 12.47 -8.05
C GLY A 123 4.39 13.73 -7.62
N THR A 124 5.58 13.93 -8.18
CA THR A 124 6.29 15.21 -8.07
C THR A 124 5.49 16.30 -8.79
N GLY A 125 5.51 17.51 -8.24
CA GLY A 125 4.93 18.67 -8.90
C GLY A 125 5.56 19.97 -8.42
N HIS A 126 5.23 21.05 -9.11
CA HIS A 126 5.68 22.40 -8.77
C HIS A 126 4.47 23.24 -8.36
N HIS A 127 4.52 23.81 -7.16
CA HIS A 127 3.48 24.71 -6.66
C HIS A 127 4.11 25.87 -5.90
N GLU A 128 3.73 27.10 -6.25
CA GLU A 128 4.17 28.33 -5.56
C GLU A 128 5.70 28.42 -5.35
N GLY A 129 6.48 28.09 -6.39
CA GLY A 129 7.94 28.14 -6.35
C GLY A 129 8.62 27.00 -5.59
N ARG A 130 7.86 26.00 -5.12
CA ARG A 130 8.38 24.80 -4.46
C ARG A 130 8.19 23.60 -5.36
N GLU A 131 9.22 22.78 -5.49
CA GLU A 131 9.15 21.43 -6.06
C GLU A 131 9.12 20.42 -4.93
N GLY A 132 8.33 19.36 -5.08
CA GLY A 132 8.38 18.27 -4.13
C GLY A 132 7.35 17.19 -4.37
N ARG A 133 7.34 16.25 -3.44
CA ARG A 133 6.46 15.09 -3.41
C ARG A 133 5.46 15.22 -2.24
N PRO A 134 4.30 14.56 -2.32
CA PRO A 134 3.31 14.62 -1.25
C PRO A 134 3.84 14.04 0.06
N VAL A 135 3.39 14.61 1.18
CA VAL A 135 3.51 14.06 2.53
C VAL A 135 2.13 13.60 2.97
N ILE A 136 1.98 12.31 3.25
CA ILE A 136 0.69 11.70 3.61
C ILE A 136 0.69 11.32 5.10
N GLY A 137 -0.29 11.80 5.85
CA GLY A 137 -0.48 11.51 7.28
C GLY A 137 -0.98 10.10 7.58
N ASP A 138 -1.33 9.88 8.84
CA ASP A 138 -1.85 8.61 9.37
C ASP A 138 -3.33 8.43 9.02
N ASN A 139 -3.77 7.17 8.87
CA ASN A 139 -5.15 6.78 8.59
C ASN A 139 -5.74 7.43 7.33
N VAL A 140 -4.90 7.81 6.37
CA VAL A 140 -5.34 8.38 5.09
C VAL A 140 -5.86 7.28 4.18
N LYS A 141 -7.01 7.53 3.56
CA LYS A 141 -7.62 6.67 2.54
C LYS A 141 -7.61 7.39 1.20
N ILE A 142 -7.04 6.75 0.18
CA ILE A 142 -7.02 7.26 -1.18
C ILE A 142 -7.80 6.30 -2.08
N MET A 143 -8.91 6.80 -2.60
CA MET A 143 -9.81 6.03 -3.44
C MET A 143 -9.34 5.99 -4.90
N THR A 144 -9.94 5.07 -5.67
CA THR A 144 -9.54 4.75 -7.03
C THR A 144 -9.33 5.97 -7.93
N GLY A 145 -8.21 6.01 -8.65
CA GLY A 145 -7.96 7.02 -9.68
C GLY A 145 -7.62 8.42 -9.16
N ALA A 146 -7.49 8.61 -7.85
CA ALA A 146 -7.08 9.90 -7.30
C ALA A 146 -5.63 10.24 -7.68
N THR A 147 -5.38 11.51 -7.97
CA THR A 147 -4.07 12.03 -8.33
C THR A 147 -3.70 13.14 -7.36
N ILE A 148 -2.59 12.98 -6.65
CA ILE A 148 -2.05 13.94 -5.68
C ILE A 148 -0.62 14.26 -6.10
N PHE A 149 -0.30 15.54 -6.27
CA PHE A 149 1.02 15.94 -6.76
C PHE A 149 1.51 17.25 -6.17
N GLY A 150 2.84 17.41 -6.17
CA GLY A 150 3.52 18.58 -5.64
C GLY A 150 3.83 18.46 -4.14
N PRO A 151 4.45 19.51 -3.57
CA PRO A 151 4.83 19.57 -2.17
C PRO A 151 3.61 19.82 -1.26
N VAL A 152 2.62 18.93 -1.34
CA VAL A 152 1.36 19.01 -0.58
C VAL A 152 1.40 18.15 0.67
N ARG A 153 0.72 18.62 1.72
CA ARG A 153 0.54 17.91 2.98
C ARG A 153 -0.90 17.44 3.13
N ILE A 154 -1.08 16.13 3.26
CA ILE A 154 -2.35 15.52 3.60
C ILE A 154 -2.33 15.17 5.08
N GLY A 155 -3.19 15.80 5.87
CA GLY A 155 -3.32 15.55 7.31
C GLY A 155 -3.87 14.16 7.63
N ASP A 156 -3.88 13.84 8.92
CA ASP A 156 -4.35 12.55 9.41
C ASP A 156 -5.86 12.37 9.23
N ASN A 157 -6.31 11.12 9.13
CA ASN A 157 -7.71 10.75 9.03
C ASN A 157 -8.43 11.38 7.81
N VAL A 158 -7.68 11.66 6.74
CA VAL A 158 -8.22 12.23 5.52
C VAL A 158 -8.73 11.13 4.57
N THR A 159 -9.85 11.40 3.91
CA THR A 159 -10.32 10.59 2.77
C THR A 159 -10.23 11.39 1.47
N ILE A 160 -9.46 10.89 0.51
CA ILE A 160 -9.37 11.41 -0.85
C ILE A 160 -10.33 10.61 -1.73
N GLY A 161 -11.36 11.26 -2.25
CA GLY A 161 -12.40 10.66 -3.10
C GLY A 161 -11.87 10.15 -4.44
N ALA A 162 -12.64 9.26 -5.07
CA ALA A 162 -12.27 8.65 -6.34
C ALA A 162 -12.13 9.72 -7.44
N GLY A 163 -11.09 9.61 -8.27
CA GLY A 163 -10.81 10.55 -9.36
C GLY A 163 -10.44 11.98 -8.91
N ALA A 164 -10.23 12.21 -7.61
CA ALA A 164 -9.90 13.55 -7.11
C ALA A 164 -8.51 14.01 -7.57
N VAL A 165 -8.37 15.31 -7.87
CA VAL A 165 -7.08 15.91 -8.23
C VAL A 165 -6.66 16.92 -7.17
N VAL A 166 -5.66 16.54 -6.37
CA VAL A 166 -5.21 17.28 -5.18
C VAL A 166 -3.83 17.87 -5.42
N PHE A 167 -3.74 19.18 -5.34
CA PHE A 167 -2.48 19.96 -5.46
C PHE A 167 -2.39 21.06 -4.41
N LYS A 168 -3.21 20.98 -3.37
CA LYS A 168 -3.22 21.86 -2.19
C LYS A 168 -3.28 21.02 -0.93
N ASP A 169 -2.78 21.57 0.17
CA ASP A 169 -2.83 20.93 1.48
C ASP A 169 -4.26 20.60 1.89
N VAL A 170 -4.41 19.47 2.57
CA VAL A 170 -5.69 18.99 3.10
C VAL A 170 -5.57 18.85 4.61
N PRO A 171 -6.35 19.61 5.40
CA PRO A 171 -6.34 19.50 6.86
C PRO A 171 -6.79 18.10 7.32
N ALA A 172 -6.37 17.72 8.53
CA ALA A 172 -6.78 16.47 9.15
C ALA A 172 -8.32 16.34 9.27
N GLY A 173 -8.82 15.10 9.24
CA GLY A 173 -10.25 14.80 9.41
C GLY A 173 -11.16 15.20 8.24
N CYS A 174 -10.59 15.68 7.12
CA CYS A 174 -11.37 16.11 5.96
C CYS A 174 -11.65 14.97 4.98
N THR A 175 -12.75 15.09 4.26
CA THR A 175 -12.96 14.37 2.99
C THR A 175 -12.87 15.37 1.84
N VAL A 176 -12.08 15.04 0.82
CA VAL A 176 -11.97 15.85 -0.40
C VAL A 176 -12.40 15.05 -1.62
N ALA A 177 -12.99 15.72 -2.62
CA ALA A 177 -13.37 15.12 -3.89
C ALA A 177 -13.35 16.16 -5.02
N GLY A 178 -13.36 15.67 -6.26
CA GLY A 178 -13.46 16.50 -7.46
C GLY A 178 -12.12 16.83 -8.14
N ASN A 179 -12.23 17.41 -9.33
CA ASN A 179 -11.11 17.91 -10.12
C ASN A 179 -11.43 19.36 -10.56
N PRO A 180 -10.82 20.38 -9.94
CA PRO A 180 -9.87 20.31 -8.83
C PRO A 180 -10.54 19.89 -7.51
N ALA A 181 -9.79 19.21 -6.62
CA ALA A 181 -10.36 18.71 -5.37
C ALA A 181 -10.79 19.85 -4.44
N ARG A 182 -11.91 19.64 -3.73
CA ARG A 182 -12.46 20.52 -2.69
C ARG A 182 -12.86 19.70 -1.48
N ILE A 183 -12.82 20.33 -0.30
CA ILE A 183 -13.33 19.74 0.93
C ILE A 183 -14.85 19.62 0.80
N VAL A 184 -15.36 18.40 0.94
CA VAL A 184 -16.79 18.08 0.90
C VAL A 184 -17.35 17.68 2.27
N LYS A 185 -16.46 17.39 3.23
CA LYS A 185 -16.81 17.12 4.63
C LYS A 185 -15.66 17.51 5.55
N GLN A 186 -15.99 18.10 6.69
CA GLN A 186 -15.10 18.29 7.84
C GLN A 186 -15.70 17.59 9.06
N ALA A 187 -14.84 17.04 9.91
CA ALA A 187 -15.20 16.48 11.21
C ALA A 187 -15.32 17.59 12.26
#